data_AF-A0A1D2IID8-F1
#
_entry.id   AF-A0A1D2IID8-F1
#
_cell.length_a   1.000
_cell.length_b   1.000
_cell.length_c   1.000
_cell.angle_alpha   90.00
_cell.angle_beta   90.00
_cell.angle_gamma   90.00
#
_symmetry.space_group_name_H-M   'P 1'
#
loop_
_entity.id
_entity.type
_entity.pdbx_description
1 polymer ?
#
loop_
_entity_poly.entity_id
_entity_poly.type
_entity_poly.pdbx_seq_one_letter_code
_entity_poly.pdbx_strand_id
1 'polypeptide(L)' 'MSPVGTPADRLTALLAPLGGRVSAERLSDDVALWGREVDDGRYAVVVATDD' A
#
# COMPACT_ATOMS: atom_id res chain seq x y z
N MET A 1 -14.46 15.45 -6.40
CA MET A 1 -13.16 15.37 -5.69
C MET A 1 -12.77 13.91 -5.70
N SER A 2 -11.76 13.52 -6.48
CA SER A 2 -11.21 12.17 -6.37
C SER A 2 -10.48 12.05 -5.03
N PRO A 3 -10.47 10.88 -4.37
CA PRO A 3 -9.76 10.71 -3.12
C PRO A 3 -8.28 11.09 -3.29
N VAL A 4 -7.78 11.92 -2.36
CA VAL A 4 -6.35 12.26 -2.31
C VAL A 4 -5.66 11.19 -1.47
N GLY A 5 -5.25 10.12 -2.14
CA GLY A 5 -4.41 9.09 -1.52
C GLY A 5 -2.94 9.53 -1.46
N THR A 6 -2.20 9.00 -0.49
CA THR A 6 -0.73 9.08 -0.51
C THR A 6 -0.20 8.14 -1.58
N PRO A 7 0.72 8.57 -2.46
CA PRO A 7 1.38 7.66 -3.39
C PRO A 7 2.15 6.55 -2.65
N ALA A 8 2.02 5.31 -3.10
CA ALA A 8 2.63 4.16 -2.41
C ALA A 8 4.16 4.25 -2.38
N ASP A 9 4.77 4.69 -3.47
CA ASP A 9 6.21 4.96 -3.58
C ASP A 9 6.69 5.99 -2.56
N ARG A 10 5.91 7.04 -2.32
CA ARG A 10 6.19 8.04 -1.28
C ARG A 10 6.18 7.42 0.10
N LEU A 11 5.17 6.60 0.42
CA LEU A 11 5.08 5.96 1.73
C LEU A 11 6.22 4.94 1.92
N THR A 12 6.53 4.13 0.91
CA THR A 12 7.67 3.21 0.91
C THR A 12 8.99 3.94 1.14
N ALA A 13 9.22 5.07 0.47
CA ALA A 13 10.45 5.86 0.65
C ALA A 13 10.58 6.43 2.07
N LEU A 14 9.47 6.86 2.68
CA LEU A 14 9.46 7.36 4.07
C LEU A 14 9.75 6.25 5.09
N LEU A 15 9.40 5.01 4.79
CA LEU A 15 9.62 3.86 5.66
C LEU A 15 11.00 3.21 5.49
N ALA A 16 11.74 3.55 4.42
CA ALA A 16 13.08 3.01 4.17
C ALA A 16 14.06 3.06 5.37
N PRO A 17 14.06 4.11 6.23
CA PRO A 17 14.94 4.16 7.40
C PRO A 17 14.64 3.13 8.49
N LEU A 18 13.47 2.49 8.47
CA LEU A 18 13.13 1.45 9.46
C LEU A 18 13.92 0.16 9.27
N GLY A 19 14.59 -0.01 8.12
CA GLY A 19 15.32 -1.23 7.77
C GLY A 19 14.39 -2.39 7.37
N GLY A 20 14.99 -3.53 7.01
CA GLY A 20 14.27 -4.70 6.51
C GLY A 20 13.78 -4.55 5.06
N ARG A 21 12.95 -5.49 4.64
CA ARG A 21 12.31 -5.47 3.32
C ARG A 21 11.00 -4.69 3.39
N VAL A 22 10.90 -3.64 2.57
CA VAL A 22 9.68 -2.85 2.40
C VAL A 22 9.02 -3.22 1.07
N SER A 23 7.75 -3.60 1.09
CA SER A 23 6.96 -3.89 -0.11
C SER A 23 5.62 -3.16 -0.08
N ALA A 24 5.17 -2.69 -1.24
CA ALA A 24 3.81 -2.19 -1.42
C ALA A 24 2.97 -3.27 -2.12
N GLU A 25 1.86 -3.65 -1.51
CA GLU A 25 0.95 -4.66 -2.03
C GLU A 25 -0.32 -3.98 -2.54
N ARG A 26 -0.65 -4.18 -3.82
CA ARG A 26 -1.88 -3.66 -4.41
C ARG A 26 -3.07 -4.47 -3.88
N LEU A 27 -4.05 -3.76 -3.34
CA LEU A 27 -5.27 -4.35 -2.79
C LEU A 27 -6.53 -3.92 -3.56
N SER A 28 -6.42 -2.96 -4.49
CA SER A 28 -7.57 -2.42 -5.25
C SER A 28 -8.37 -3.50 -5.97
N ASP A 29 -7.70 -4.59 -6.35
CA ASP A 29 -8.27 -5.61 -7.23
C ASP A 29 -9.00 -6.71 -6.43
N ASP A 30 -8.94 -6.66 -5.10
CA ASP A 30 -9.63 -7.60 -4.21
C ASP A 30 -11.03 -7.08 -3.82
N VAL A 31 -12.03 -7.39 -4.62
CA VAL A 31 -13.43 -6.99 -4.39
C VAL A 31 -13.97 -7.52 -3.05
N ALA A 32 -13.52 -8.71 -2.61
CA ALA A 32 -14.01 -9.30 -1.37
C ALA A 32 -13.55 -8.50 -0.15
N LEU A 33 -12.34 -7.93 -0.21
CA LEU A 33 -11.81 -7.04 0.83
C LEU A 33 -12.62 -5.74 0.98
N TRP A 34 -13.18 -5.23 -0.11
CA TRP A 34 -13.86 -3.93 -0.14
C TRP A 34 -15.38 -4.01 -0.16
N GLY A 35 -15.95 -5.20 -0.39
CA GLY A 35 -17.40 -5.42 -0.55
C GLY A 35 -17.99 -4.80 -1.84
N ARG A 36 -17.14 -4.24 -2.70
CA ARG A 36 -17.46 -3.65 -4.01
C ARG A 36 -16.19 -3.44 -4.82
N GLU A 37 -16.35 -3.23 -6.12
CA GLU A 37 -15.26 -2.75 -6.97
C GLU A 37 -14.83 -1.34 -6.52
N VAL A 38 -13.51 -1.12 -6.49
CA VAL A 38 -12.91 0.18 -6.22
C VAL A 38 -12.00 0.56 -7.37
N ASP A 39 -12.10 1.80 -7.83
CA ASP A 39 -11.31 2.34 -8.93
C ASP A 39 -10.13 3.21 -8.45
N ASP A 40 -10.09 3.50 -7.14
CA ASP A 40 -9.00 4.23 -6.51
C ASP A 40 -7.87 3.32 -6.04
N GLY A 41 -6.68 3.90 -5.90
CA GLY A 41 -5.50 3.16 -5.47
C GLY A 41 -5.62 2.71 -4.02
N ARG A 42 -5.81 1.40 -3.80
CA ARG A 42 -5.75 0.75 -2.48
C ARG A 42 -4.51 -0.12 -2.39
N TYR A 43 -3.75 0.04 -1.32
CA TYR A 43 -2.54 -0.71 -1.10
C TYR A 43 -2.22 -0.82 0.39
N ALA A 44 -1.44 -1.82 0.74
CA ALA A 44 -0.75 -1.91 2.03
C ALA A 44 0.77 -1.71 1.81
N VAL A 45 1.46 -1.15 2.80
CA VAL A 45 2.93 -1.18 2.84
C VAL A 45 3.33 -2.06 4.01
N VAL A 46 4.11 -3.08 3.72
CA VAL A 46 4.59 -4.06 4.70
C VAL A 46 6.07 -3.83 4.91
N VAL A 47 6.48 -3.78 6.17
CA VAL A 47 7.89 -3.81 6.59
C VAL A 47 8.11 -5.14 7.28
N ALA A 48 8.95 -5.99 6.69
CA ALA A 48 9.34 -7.26 7.26
C ALA A 48 10.83 -7.22 7.61
N THR A 49 11.15 -7.63 8.84
CA THR A 49 12.53 -8.01 9.18
C THR A 49 12.81 -9.36 8.55
N ASP A 50 13.97 -9.54 7.93
CA ASP A 50 14.45 -10.91 7.70
C ASP A 50 14.72 -11.52 9.09
N ASP A 51 14.12 -12.68 9.38
CA ASP A 51 14.36 -13.48 10.60
C ASP A 51 15.84 -13.86 10.72
#